data_AF-A0A7X5L2T1-F1
#
_entry.id   AF-A0A7X5L2T1-F1
#
_cell.length_a   1.000
_cell.length_b   1.000
_cell.length_c   1.000
_cell.angle_alpha   90.00
_cell.angle_beta   90.00
_cell.angle_gamma   90.00
#
_symmetry.space_group_name_H-M   'P 1'
#
loop_
_entity.id
_entity.type
_entity.pdbx_description
1 polymer ?
#
loop_
_entity_poly.entity_id
_entity_poly.type
_entity_poly.pdbx_seq_one_letter_code
_entity_poly.pdbx_strand_id
1 'polypeptide(L)'
;MRQEAAERKALEAERKKIEQEESKFENQIATLKEQANSAEGSELDVLKARILELQAQLSNVVVKKEEISNLQNGKAGNVYIISNLGSFGENVFKIGMTRRLDPQDRVNELGDASVPFKFDVHSFIFSDDASGLETELHRRLHDKRVNKVNLRREFFYATIDELEELVTEICPTAEFNKTMLAEEFRQSQSTDEVYSSDFEFSEFDDE
;
A
#
# COMPACT_ATOMS: atom_id res chain seq x y z
N MET A 1 -0.28 -10.89 17.50
CA MET A 1 0.66 -12.04 17.46
C MET A 1 0.55 -12.86 16.18
N ARG A 2 -0.59 -13.50 15.83
CA ARG A 2 -0.67 -14.33 14.59
C ARG A 2 -0.49 -13.54 13.29
N GLN A 3 -1.04 -12.31 13.23
CA GLN A 3 -0.97 -11.46 12.03
C GLN A 3 0.41 -10.84 11.82
N GLU A 4 0.99 -10.24 12.86
CA GLU A 4 2.36 -9.72 12.80
C GLU A 4 3.39 -10.81 12.43
N ALA A 5 3.22 -12.02 12.94
CA ALA A 5 4.07 -13.15 12.56
C ALA A 5 3.91 -13.54 11.07
N ALA A 6 2.68 -13.48 10.55
CA ALA A 6 2.43 -13.72 9.13
C ALA A 6 3.06 -12.65 8.24
N GLU A 7 2.95 -11.37 8.62
CA GLU A 7 3.57 -10.24 7.90
C GLU A 7 5.10 -10.34 7.90
N ARG A 8 5.71 -10.66 9.05
CA ARG A 8 7.16 -10.90 9.14
C ARG A 8 7.60 -12.05 8.24
N LYS A 9 6.84 -13.15 8.22
CA LYS A 9 7.14 -14.30 7.35
C LYS A 9 7.00 -13.96 5.87
N ALA A 10 6.00 -13.15 5.50
CA ALA A 10 5.82 -12.69 4.12
C ALA A 10 6.98 -11.78 3.68
N LEU A 11 7.39 -10.82 4.52
CA LEU A 11 8.55 -9.97 4.28
C LEU A 11 9.85 -10.77 4.12
N GLU A 12 10.05 -11.81 4.93
CA GLU A 12 11.21 -12.69 4.82
C GLU A 12 11.23 -13.47 3.50
N ALA A 13 10.08 -14.02 3.09
CA ALA A 13 9.96 -14.71 1.82
C ALA A 13 10.26 -13.76 0.64
N GLU A 14 9.78 -12.52 0.71
CA GLU A 14 10.00 -11.52 -0.34
C GLU A 14 11.45 -11.05 -0.38
N ARG A 15 12.08 -10.83 0.77
CA ARG A 15 13.52 -10.53 0.86
C ARG A 15 14.35 -11.58 0.13
N LYS A 16 14.04 -12.87 0.35
CA LYS A 16 14.75 -13.97 -0.31
C LYS A 16 14.55 -13.96 -1.83
N LYS A 17 13.38 -13.57 -2.33
CA LYS A 17 13.16 -13.41 -3.78
C LYS A 17 13.97 -12.26 -4.35
N ILE A 18 13.99 -11.12 -3.66
CA ILE A 18 14.74 -9.93 -4.07
C ILE A 18 16.25 -10.20 -4.06
N GLU A 19 16.79 -10.89 -3.05
CA GLU A 19 18.20 -11.32 -3.01
C GLU A 19 18.54 -12.24 -4.20
N GLN A 20 17.62 -13.12 -4.60
CA GLN A 20 17.81 -13.96 -5.79
C GLN A 20 17.76 -13.17 -7.09
N GLU A 21 16.88 -12.17 -7.18
CA GLU A 21 16.74 -11.30 -8.33
C GLU A 21 17.96 -10.40 -8.51
N GLU A 22 18.43 -9.78 -7.42
CA GLU A 22 19.68 -9.00 -7.36
C GLU A 22 20.86 -9.85 -7.85
N SER A 23 21.05 -11.05 -7.29
CA SER A 23 22.13 -11.94 -7.72
C SER A 23 22.03 -12.34 -9.20
N LYS A 24 20.83 -12.53 -9.74
CA LYS A 24 20.65 -12.80 -11.18
C LYS A 24 21.09 -11.62 -12.03
N PHE A 25 20.69 -10.40 -11.66
CA PHE A 25 21.10 -9.19 -12.37
C PHE A 25 22.61 -8.96 -12.30
N GLU A 26 23.22 -9.13 -11.12
CA GLU A 26 24.67 -9.03 -10.94
C GLU A 26 25.42 -10.02 -11.83
N ASN A 27 24.99 -11.28 -11.86
CA ASN A 27 25.60 -12.33 -12.68
C ASN A 27 25.44 -12.04 -14.19
N GLN A 28 24.27 -11.56 -14.63
CA GLN A 28 24.05 -11.17 -16.03
C GLN A 28 24.92 -9.99 -16.43
N ILE A 29 25.00 -8.96 -15.58
CA ILE A 29 25.86 -7.79 -15.81
C ILE A 29 27.33 -8.21 -15.86
N ALA A 30 27.78 -9.08 -14.97
CA ALA A 30 29.15 -9.60 -14.98
C ALA A 30 29.48 -10.33 -16.28
N THR A 31 28.59 -11.24 -16.70
CA THR A 31 28.74 -11.99 -17.97
C THR A 31 28.79 -11.06 -19.19
N LEU A 32 27.91 -10.05 -19.25
CA LEU A 32 27.91 -9.09 -20.36
C LEU A 32 29.14 -8.18 -20.35
N LYS A 33 29.65 -7.81 -19.15
CA LYS A 33 30.90 -7.06 -19.02
C LYS A 33 32.10 -7.87 -19.50
N GLU A 34 32.14 -9.18 -19.23
CA GLU A 34 33.17 -10.07 -19.75
C GLU A 34 33.12 -10.14 -21.28
N GLN A 35 31.93 -10.31 -21.87
CA GLN A 35 31.75 -10.31 -23.33
C GLN A 35 32.15 -8.97 -23.96
N ALA A 36 31.83 -7.86 -23.30
CA ALA A 36 32.18 -6.52 -23.76
C ALA A 36 33.71 -6.27 -23.77
N ASN A 37 34.48 -6.95 -22.92
CA ASN A 37 35.94 -6.81 -22.93
C ASN A 37 36.60 -7.37 -24.20
N SER A 38 35.92 -8.30 -24.89
CA SER A 38 36.39 -8.93 -26.13
C SER A 38 35.66 -8.44 -27.39
N ALA A 39 34.68 -7.55 -27.26
CA ALA A 39 33.86 -7.05 -28.36
C ALA A 39 34.36 -5.70 -28.89
N GLU A 40 34.18 -5.45 -30.19
CA GLU A 40 34.58 -4.20 -30.84
C GLU A 40 33.45 -3.65 -31.75
N GLY A 41 33.52 -2.35 -32.06
CA GLY A 41 32.58 -1.70 -32.98
C GLY A 41 31.12 -1.79 -32.52
N SER A 42 30.21 -2.07 -33.46
CA SER A 42 28.77 -2.07 -33.21
C SER A 42 28.31 -3.09 -32.16
N GLU A 43 29.03 -4.20 -31.97
CA GLU A 43 28.69 -5.22 -30.97
C GLU A 43 28.93 -4.71 -29.55
N LEU A 44 30.03 -3.98 -29.35
CA LEU A 44 30.36 -3.36 -28.07
C LEU A 44 29.30 -2.32 -27.65
N ASP A 45 28.78 -1.55 -28.59
CA ASP A 45 27.76 -0.53 -28.32
C ASP A 45 26.43 -1.17 -27.88
N VAL A 46 26.03 -2.29 -28.51
CA VAL A 46 24.83 -3.06 -28.11
C VAL A 46 25.00 -3.65 -26.71
N LEU A 47 26.16 -4.25 -26.41
CA LEU A 47 26.44 -4.81 -25.09
C LEU A 47 26.44 -3.73 -24.00
N LYS A 48 27.04 -2.56 -24.25
CA LYS A 48 27.02 -1.43 -23.32
C LYS A 48 25.60 -0.92 -23.06
N ALA A 49 24.78 -0.78 -24.10
CA ALA A 49 23.39 -0.37 -23.94
C ALA A 49 22.61 -1.36 -23.06
N ARG A 50 22.81 -2.66 -23.28
CA ARG A 50 22.16 -3.70 -22.46
C ARG A 50 22.65 -3.73 -21.01
N ILE A 51 23.95 -3.52 -20.78
CA ILE A 51 24.51 -3.40 -19.43
C ILE A 51 23.86 -2.22 -18.69
N LEU A 52 23.73 -1.07 -19.36
CA LEU A 52 23.15 0.13 -18.75
C LEU A 52 21.68 -0.09 -18.36
N GLU A 53 20.90 -0.74 -19.23
CA GLU A 53 19.52 -1.12 -18.94
C GLU A 53 19.43 -2.04 -17.70
N LEU A 54 20.27 -3.08 -17.63
CA LEU A 54 20.30 -4.00 -16.50
C LEU A 54 20.78 -3.31 -15.22
N GLN A 55 21.71 -2.35 -15.30
CA GLN A 55 22.14 -1.55 -14.16
C GLN A 55 21.00 -0.68 -13.62
N ALA A 56 20.18 -0.09 -14.50
CA ALA A 56 18.99 0.66 -14.09
C ALA A 56 17.97 -0.24 -13.38
N GLN A 57 17.74 -1.46 -13.91
CA GLN A 57 16.87 -2.45 -13.26
C GLN A 57 17.42 -2.89 -11.90
N LEU A 58 18.73 -3.17 -11.81
CA LEU A 58 19.40 -3.52 -10.55
C LEU A 58 19.25 -2.40 -9.51
N SER A 59 19.37 -1.13 -9.90
CA SER A 59 19.17 -0.01 -8.98
C SER A 59 17.79 -0.04 -8.33
N ASN A 60 16.73 -0.36 -9.08
CA ASN A 60 15.38 -0.48 -8.53
C ASN A 60 15.26 -1.67 -7.55
N VAL A 61 15.92 -2.78 -7.84
CA VAL A 61 15.96 -3.97 -6.96
C VAL A 61 16.68 -3.65 -5.64
N VAL A 62 17.78 -2.89 -5.70
CA VAL A 62 18.52 -2.45 -4.51
C VAL A 62 17.68 -1.54 -3.62
N VAL A 63 16.97 -0.56 -4.20
CA VAL A 63 16.06 0.31 -3.44
C VAL A 63 14.97 -0.52 -2.73
N LYS A 64 14.33 -1.44 -3.44
CA LYS A 64 13.33 -2.35 -2.84
C LYS A 64 13.92 -3.21 -1.72
N LYS A 65 15.17 -3.67 -1.87
CA LYS A 65 15.86 -4.45 -0.83
C LYS A 65 16.11 -3.62 0.42
N GLU A 66 16.49 -2.36 0.28
CA GLU A 66 16.64 -1.43 1.41
C GLU A 66 15.31 -1.19 2.12
N GLU A 67 14.23 -0.95 1.38
CA GLU A 67 12.88 -0.80 1.94
C GLU A 67 12.46 -2.03 2.76
N ILE A 68 12.63 -3.24 2.21
CA ILE A 68 12.31 -4.49 2.91
C ILE A 68 13.14 -4.62 4.19
N SER A 69 14.43 -4.27 4.13
CA SER A 69 15.33 -4.33 5.28
C SER A 69 14.88 -3.36 6.39
N ASN A 70 14.44 -2.16 6.02
CA ASN A 70 13.88 -1.19 6.97
C ASN A 70 12.60 -1.72 7.63
N LEU A 71 11.69 -2.33 6.86
CA LEU A 71 10.47 -2.95 7.39
C LEU A 71 10.78 -4.12 8.35
N GLN A 72 11.84 -4.90 8.10
CA GLN A 72 12.26 -6.01 8.96
C GLN A 72 12.79 -5.57 10.33
N ASN A 73 13.41 -4.38 10.41
CA ASN A 73 13.88 -3.79 11.67
C ASN A 73 12.71 -3.47 12.64
N GLY A 74 11.47 -3.55 12.16
CA GLY A 74 10.26 -3.66 12.98
C GLY A 74 9.66 -2.34 13.46
N LYS A 75 10.36 -1.22 13.26
CA LYS A 75 9.83 0.13 13.51
C LYS A 75 9.20 0.75 12.26
N ALA A 76 9.77 0.47 11.09
CA ALA A 76 9.29 1.05 9.85
C ALA A 76 7.98 0.41 9.36
N GLY A 77 7.18 1.20 8.64
CA GLY A 77 5.92 0.77 8.06
C GLY A 77 5.12 1.94 7.51
N ASN A 78 3.89 1.65 7.09
CA ASN A 78 2.93 2.64 6.63
C ASN A 78 1.80 2.76 7.65
N VAL A 79 1.54 3.99 8.10
CA VAL A 79 0.30 4.34 8.81
C VAL A 79 -0.75 4.68 7.76
N TYR A 80 -1.89 4.01 7.81
CA TYR A 80 -3.01 4.27 6.92
C TYR A 80 -4.14 5.00 7.64
N ILE A 81 -4.80 5.90 6.92
CA ILE A 81 -6.04 6.57 7.34
C ILE A 81 -7.10 6.25 6.29
N ILE A 82 -8.16 5.59 6.71
CA ILE A 82 -9.20 5.08 5.82
C ILE A 82 -10.59 5.36 6.37
N SER A 83 -11.59 5.46 5.49
CA SER A 83 -12.99 5.63 5.87
C SER A 83 -13.89 4.72 5.05
N ASN A 84 -15.13 4.54 5.50
CA ASN A 84 -16.14 3.78 4.78
C ASN A 84 -17.50 4.43 4.99
N LEU A 85 -17.88 5.29 4.05
CA LEU A 85 -19.10 6.09 4.14
C LEU A 85 -20.34 5.22 4.37
N GLY A 86 -20.49 4.15 3.59
CA GLY A 86 -21.67 3.30 3.63
C GLY A 86 -21.80 2.45 4.89
N SER A 87 -20.70 2.20 5.61
CA SER A 87 -20.69 1.38 6.83
C SER A 87 -20.69 2.21 8.12
N PHE A 88 -19.96 3.33 8.12
CA PHE A 88 -19.70 4.10 9.34
C PHE A 88 -20.11 5.57 9.27
N GLY A 89 -20.49 6.07 8.09
CA GLY A 89 -20.84 7.47 7.86
C GLY A 89 -19.62 8.35 7.56
N GLU A 90 -19.89 9.64 7.41
CA GLU A 90 -18.94 10.64 6.86
C GLU A 90 -17.76 10.97 7.81
N ASN A 91 -18.01 11.00 9.11
CA ASN A 91 -17.04 11.51 10.09
C ASN A 91 -16.41 10.39 10.93
N VAL A 92 -16.29 9.19 10.38
CA VAL A 92 -15.68 8.04 11.06
C VAL A 92 -14.52 7.50 10.26
N PHE A 93 -13.35 7.51 10.89
CA PHE A 93 -12.10 7.12 10.27
C PHE A 93 -11.43 6.01 11.08
N LYS A 94 -10.82 5.06 10.37
CA LYS A 94 -9.91 4.09 10.94
C LYS A 94 -8.48 4.53 10.70
N ILE A 95 -7.68 4.47 11.77
CA ILE A 95 -6.24 4.71 11.70
C ILE A 95 -5.54 3.46 12.21
N GLY A 96 -4.57 2.96 11.47
CA GLY A 96 -3.73 1.86 11.91
C GLY A 96 -2.45 1.78 11.11
N MET A 97 -1.58 0.84 11.45
CA MET A 97 -0.33 0.63 10.73
C MET A 97 -0.26 -0.73 10.03
N THR A 98 0.58 -0.82 9.01
CA THR A 98 0.96 -2.08 8.36
C THR A 98 2.43 -2.07 7.99
N ARG A 99 3.05 -3.24 8.05
CA ARG A 99 4.43 -3.45 7.61
C ARG A 99 4.51 -4.14 6.25
N ARG A 100 3.40 -4.23 5.53
CA ARG A 100 3.40 -4.77 4.17
C ARG A 100 4.18 -3.84 3.24
N LEU A 101 4.76 -4.47 2.22
CA LEU A 101 5.34 -3.77 1.09
C LEU A 101 4.29 -2.90 0.39
N ASP A 102 3.14 -3.51 0.08
CA ASP A 102 1.98 -2.77 -0.42
C ASP A 102 0.98 -2.55 0.73
N PRO A 103 0.79 -1.30 1.21
CA PRO A 103 -0.18 -1.00 2.25
C PRO A 103 -1.64 -1.16 1.77
N GLN A 104 -1.91 -1.09 0.46
CA GLN A 104 -3.25 -1.26 -0.10
C GLN A 104 -3.79 -2.67 0.14
N ASP A 105 -2.93 -3.69 0.08
CA ASP A 105 -3.31 -5.08 0.38
C ASP A 105 -3.93 -5.20 1.78
N ARG A 106 -3.42 -4.43 2.75
CA ARG A 106 -3.98 -4.43 4.10
C ARG A 106 -5.37 -3.81 4.13
N VAL A 107 -5.59 -2.72 3.40
CA VAL A 107 -6.88 -2.04 3.32
C VAL A 107 -7.92 -2.92 2.65
N ASN A 108 -7.55 -3.61 1.58
CA ASN A 108 -8.43 -4.55 0.86
C ASN A 108 -8.91 -5.68 1.79
N GLU A 109 -7.99 -6.31 2.53
CA GLU A 109 -8.36 -7.34 3.51
C GLU A 109 -9.31 -6.84 4.61
N LEU A 110 -9.15 -5.58 5.03
CA LEU A 110 -10.02 -4.98 6.04
C LEU A 110 -11.42 -4.77 5.47
N GLY A 111 -11.52 -4.37 4.20
CA GLY A 111 -12.78 -4.24 3.46
C GLY A 111 -13.50 -5.57 3.35
N ASP A 112 -12.83 -6.58 2.81
CA ASP A 112 -13.41 -7.89 2.50
C ASP A 112 -13.87 -8.68 3.73
N ALA A 113 -13.27 -8.42 4.90
CA ALA A 113 -13.50 -9.24 6.08
C ALA A 113 -14.81 -8.95 6.82
N SER A 114 -15.32 -7.71 6.82
CA SER A 114 -16.32 -7.30 7.83
C SER A 114 -17.20 -6.10 7.48
N VAL A 115 -17.08 -5.51 6.29
CA VAL A 115 -17.88 -4.35 5.88
C VAL A 115 -18.49 -4.55 4.49
N PRO A 116 -19.68 -3.98 4.20
CA PRO A 116 -20.38 -4.14 2.93
C PRO A 116 -19.75 -3.42 1.74
N PHE A 117 -18.90 -2.42 1.97
CA PHE A 117 -18.27 -1.61 0.93
C PHE A 117 -16.76 -1.55 1.14
N LYS A 118 -15.99 -1.27 0.08
CA LYS A 118 -14.55 -1.00 0.23
C LYS A 118 -14.28 0.27 1.03
N PHE A 119 -13.09 0.34 1.61
CA PHE A 119 -12.60 1.54 2.28
C PHE A 119 -12.05 2.54 1.26
N ASP A 120 -12.39 3.82 1.45
CA ASP A 120 -11.69 4.93 0.83
C ASP A 120 -10.38 5.19 1.58
N VAL A 121 -9.30 5.43 0.84
CA VAL A 121 -7.99 5.73 1.41
C VAL A 121 -7.73 7.23 1.39
N HIS A 122 -7.43 7.78 2.56
CA HIS A 122 -7.09 9.19 2.73
C HIS A 122 -5.59 9.43 2.80
N SER A 123 -4.83 8.51 3.38
CA SER A 123 -3.37 8.67 3.42
C SER A 123 -2.66 7.34 3.68
N PHE A 124 -1.50 7.18 3.07
CA PHE A 124 -0.47 6.23 3.46
C PHE A 124 0.78 7.02 3.85
N ILE A 125 1.12 6.98 5.13
CA ILE A 125 2.26 7.72 5.67
C ILE A 125 3.37 6.73 5.97
N PHE A 126 4.38 6.69 5.11
CA PHE A 126 5.60 5.95 5.40
C PHE A 126 6.36 6.61 6.55
N SER A 127 6.82 5.80 7.50
CA SER A 127 7.65 6.25 8.61
C SER A 127 8.62 5.16 9.03
N ASP A 128 9.85 5.54 9.35
CA ASP A 128 10.84 4.65 9.98
C ASP A 128 10.44 4.23 11.40
N ASP A 129 9.50 4.96 12.03
CA ASP A 129 8.84 4.62 13.29
C ASP A 129 7.32 4.75 13.15
N ALA A 130 6.74 3.89 12.31
CA ALA A 130 5.29 3.84 12.07
C ALA A 130 4.49 3.55 13.34
N SER A 131 5.04 2.75 14.26
CA SER A 131 4.39 2.48 15.55
C SER A 131 4.35 3.73 16.43
N GLY A 132 5.42 4.52 16.47
CA GLY A 132 5.44 5.82 17.15
C GLY A 132 4.45 6.81 16.55
N LEU A 133 4.41 6.92 15.22
CA LEU A 133 3.48 7.79 14.49
C LEU A 133 2.01 7.42 14.77
N GLU A 134 1.66 6.14 14.66
CA GLU A 134 0.32 5.63 14.97
C GLU A 134 -0.06 5.95 16.42
N THR A 135 0.85 5.69 17.36
CA THR A 135 0.61 5.93 18.79
C THR A 135 0.33 7.41 19.05
N GLU A 136 1.07 8.31 18.41
CA GLU A 136 0.86 9.76 18.55
C GLU A 136 -0.49 10.20 17.99
N LEU A 137 -0.87 9.73 16.80
CA LEU A 137 -2.19 9.99 16.21
C LEU A 137 -3.32 9.50 17.12
N HIS A 138 -3.21 8.27 17.63
CA HIS A 138 -4.18 7.67 18.56
C HIS A 138 -4.27 8.42 19.87
N ARG A 139 -3.16 8.99 20.35
CA ARG A 139 -3.10 9.80 21.57
C ARG A 139 -3.82 11.13 21.36
N ARG A 140 -3.58 11.80 20.24
CA ARG A 140 -4.25 13.09 19.90
C ARG A 140 -5.75 12.92 19.70
N LEU A 141 -6.17 11.78 19.16
CA LEU A 141 -7.58 11.44 18.92
C LEU A 141 -8.22 10.62 20.04
N HIS A 142 -7.57 10.49 21.20
CA HIS A 142 -8.02 9.59 22.28
C HIS A 142 -9.48 9.82 22.69
N ASP A 143 -9.87 11.07 22.88
CA ASP A 143 -11.21 11.44 23.36
C ASP A 143 -12.27 11.33 22.25
N LYS A 144 -11.83 11.12 21.01
CA LYS A 144 -12.67 10.98 19.82
C LYS A 144 -12.89 9.53 19.40
N ARG A 145 -12.50 8.54 20.22
CA ARG A 145 -12.70 7.12 19.92
C ARG A 145 -14.19 6.77 19.82
N VAL A 146 -14.54 6.04 18.76
CA VAL A 146 -15.88 5.47 18.57
C VAL A 146 -16.14 4.40 19.63
N ASN A 147 -15.19 3.47 19.80
CA ASN A 147 -15.30 2.43 20.82
C ASN A 147 -14.58 2.82 22.11
N LYS A 148 -15.36 3.16 23.15
CA LYS A 148 -14.86 3.59 24.46
C LYS A 148 -14.49 2.44 25.41
N VAL A 149 -14.77 1.19 25.03
CA VAL A 149 -14.55 0.01 25.89
C VAL A 149 -13.39 -0.83 25.37
N ASN A 150 -13.39 -1.15 24.08
CA ASN A 150 -12.33 -1.91 23.42
C ASN A 150 -11.44 -0.99 22.60
N LEU A 151 -10.38 -0.49 23.23
CA LEU A 151 -9.44 0.47 22.62
C LEU A 151 -8.62 -0.12 21.46
N ARG A 152 -8.63 -1.45 21.27
CA ARG A 152 -8.04 -2.11 20.08
C ARG A 152 -8.87 -1.89 18.81
N ARG A 153 -10.08 -1.32 18.93
CA ARG A 153 -10.90 -0.90 17.79
C ARG A 153 -10.61 0.57 17.52
N GLU A 154 -9.66 0.80 16.63
CA GLU A 154 -9.06 2.12 16.36
C GLU A 154 -9.89 2.93 15.34
N PHE A 155 -11.15 3.15 15.67
CA PHE A 155 -12.05 4.04 14.93
C PHE A 155 -12.24 5.33 15.72
N PHE A 156 -12.22 6.46 15.02
CA PHE A 156 -12.26 7.80 15.59
C PHE A 156 -13.28 8.67 14.87
N TYR A 157 -13.98 9.51 15.63
CA TYR A 157 -14.80 10.59 15.12
C TYR A 157 -13.93 11.79 14.78
N ALA A 158 -13.89 12.22 13.52
CA ALA A 158 -13.15 13.41 13.10
C ALA A 158 -13.74 13.95 11.80
N THR A 159 -13.46 15.21 11.46
CA THR A 159 -13.68 15.70 10.09
C THR A 159 -12.44 15.42 9.25
N ILE A 160 -12.62 15.42 7.93
CA ILE A 160 -11.50 15.20 7.01
C ILE A 160 -10.44 16.31 7.11
N ASP A 161 -10.87 17.55 7.32
CA ASP A 161 -9.97 18.70 7.49
C ASP A 161 -9.19 18.61 8.80
N GLU A 162 -9.83 18.18 9.89
CA GLU A 162 -9.15 17.97 11.17
C GLU A 162 -8.04 16.91 11.05
N LEU A 163 -8.31 15.83 10.31
CA LEU A 163 -7.32 14.78 10.08
C LEU A 163 -6.17 15.25 9.19
N GLU A 164 -6.44 16.02 8.15
CA GLU A 164 -5.39 16.60 7.31
C GLU A 164 -4.49 17.54 8.13
N GLU A 165 -5.08 18.44 8.91
CA GLU A 165 -4.32 19.37 9.77
C GLU A 165 -3.44 18.60 10.76
N LEU A 166 -4.01 17.59 11.43
CA LEU A 166 -3.30 16.73 12.36
C LEU A 166 -2.13 15.99 11.70
N VAL A 167 -2.36 15.42 10.52
CA VAL A 167 -1.31 14.72 9.76
C VAL A 167 -0.23 15.69 9.31
N THR A 168 -0.61 16.85 8.79
CA THR A 168 0.31 17.89 8.33
C THR A 168 1.18 18.42 9.46
N GLU A 169 0.65 18.55 10.67
CA GLU A 169 1.40 18.99 11.85
C GLU A 169 2.47 17.96 12.27
N ILE A 170 2.13 16.67 12.21
CA ILE A 170 3.04 15.59 12.63
C ILE A 170 4.03 15.22 11.53
N CYS A 171 3.57 15.17 10.28
CA CYS A 171 4.34 14.81 9.10
C CYS A 171 3.96 15.72 7.91
N PRO A 172 4.60 16.89 7.77
CA PRO A 172 4.26 17.88 6.73
C PRO A 172 4.42 17.39 5.29
N THR A 173 5.19 16.31 5.08
CA THR A 173 5.44 15.71 3.77
C THR A 173 4.45 14.60 3.41
N ALA A 174 3.53 14.26 4.31
CA ALA A 174 2.54 13.22 4.06
C ALA A 174 1.51 13.68 3.03
N GLU A 175 1.27 12.86 2.01
CA GLU A 175 0.16 13.08 1.09
C GLU A 175 -1.16 12.77 1.79
N PHE A 176 -2.17 13.63 1.58
CA PHE A 176 -3.49 13.46 2.16
C PHE A 176 -4.58 13.75 1.12
N ASN A 177 -5.46 12.78 0.92
CA ASN A 177 -6.60 12.85 0.01
C ASN A 177 -7.88 13.10 0.81
N LYS A 178 -8.50 14.26 0.58
CA LYS A 178 -9.78 14.61 1.22
C LYS A 178 -11.01 13.96 0.57
N THR A 179 -10.85 13.41 -0.63
CA THR A 179 -11.97 12.94 -1.43
C THR A 179 -12.43 11.59 -0.92
N MET A 180 -13.67 11.53 -0.44
CA MET A 180 -14.37 10.28 -0.14
C MET A 180 -15.20 9.88 -1.37
N LEU A 181 -14.71 8.91 -2.13
CA LEU A 181 -15.35 8.48 -3.38
C LEU A 181 -16.58 7.62 -3.08
N ALA A 182 -16.47 6.68 -2.15
CA ALA A 182 -17.54 5.79 -1.74
C ALA A 182 -18.28 5.17 -2.95
N GLU A 183 -17.52 4.73 -3.95
CA GLU A 183 -18.03 4.41 -5.28
C GLU A 183 -19.13 3.33 -5.23
N GLU A 184 -18.83 2.18 -4.63
CA GLU A 184 -19.78 1.06 -4.49
C GLU A 184 -21.04 1.47 -3.70
N PHE A 185 -20.86 2.29 -2.66
CA PHE A 185 -21.98 2.80 -1.88
C PHE A 185 -22.88 3.72 -2.71
N ARG A 186 -22.30 4.69 -3.43
CA ARG A 186 -23.06 5.62 -4.28
C ARG A 186 -23.76 4.89 -5.42
N GLN A 187 -23.09 3.90 -6.03
CA GLN A 187 -23.69 3.02 -7.04
C GLN A 187 -24.90 2.28 -6.45
N SER A 188 -24.76 1.69 -5.25
CA SER A 188 -25.86 0.98 -4.59
C SER A 188 -27.06 1.87 -4.24
N GLN A 189 -26.86 3.19 -4.07
CA GLN A 189 -27.96 4.15 -3.86
C GLN A 189 -28.61 4.61 -5.18
N SER A 190 -27.93 4.40 -6.31
CA SER A 190 -28.39 4.83 -7.64
C SER A 190 -29.15 3.75 -8.42
N THR A 191 -29.23 2.53 -7.89
CA THR A 191 -29.92 1.39 -8.50
C THR A 191 -30.86 0.74 -7.48
N ASP A 192 -32.04 0.33 -7.94
CA ASP A 192 -32.95 -0.52 -7.16
C ASP A 192 -32.73 -2.02 -7.44
N GLU A 193 -31.90 -2.33 -8.44
CA GLU A 193 -31.58 -3.69 -8.88
C GLU A 193 -30.20 -4.13 -8.39
N VAL A 194 -30.10 -5.39 -7.96
CA VAL A 194 -28.83 -6.01 -7.62
C VAL A 194 -28.06 -6.29 -8.91
N TYR A 195 -26.83 -5.79 -9.00
CA TYR A 195 -25.95 -6.08 -10.12
C TYR A 195 -25.78 -7.60 -10.31
N SER A 196 -26.04 -8.07 -11.53
CA SER A 196 -25.73 -9.43 -11.94
C SER A 196 -24.37 -9.47 -12.62
N SER A 197 -23.57 -10.49 -12.31
CA SER A 197 -22.35 -10.80 -13.08
C SER A 197 -22.65 -11.51 -14.40
N ASP A 198 -23.88 -12.01 -14.55
CA ASP A 198 -24.32 -12.69 -15.75
C ASP A 198 -24.64 -11.64 -16.82
N PHE A 199 -23.73 -11.52 -17.77
CA PHE A 199 -23.90 -10.65 -18.92
C PHE A 199 -24.89 -11.32 -19.89
N GLU A 200 -26.19 -11.12 -19.66
CA GLU A 200 -27.20 -11.53 -20.64
C GLU A 200 -27.17 -10.52 -21.80
N PHE A 201 -26.61 -10.96 -22.93
CA PHE A 201 -26.82 -10.26 -24.20
C PHE A 201 -28.32 -10.33 -24.52
N SER A 202 -29.04 -9.22 -24.36
CA SER A 202 -30.32 -9.09 -25.04
C SER A 202 -30.00 -9.04 -26.54
N GLU A 203 -30.23 -10.15 -27.24
CA GLU A 203 -30.43 -10.08 -28.69
C GLU A 203 -31.58 -9.10 -28.89
N PHE A 204 -31.25 -7.89 -29.36
CA PHE A 204 -32.25 -7.03 -29.96
C PHE A 204 -32.74 -7.81 -31.17
N ASP A 205 -33.98 -8.31 -31.09
CA ASP A 205 -34.72 -8.78 -32.25
C ASP A 205 -34.73 -7.62 -33.26
N ASP A 206 -33.86 -7.72 -34.28
CA ASP A 206 -33.94 -6.90 -35.48
C ASP A 206 -35.23 -7.29 -36.21
N GLU A 207 -36.25 -6.42 -36.16
CA GLU A 207 -37.49 -6.48 -36.94
C GLU A 207 -37.23 -6.59 -38.46
#